data_AF-A0A941X2X4-F1
#
_entry.id   AF-A0A941X2X4-F1
#
_cell.length_a   1.000
_cell.length_b   1.000
_cell.length_c   1.000
_cell.angle_alpha   90.00
_cell.angle_beta   90.00
_cell.angle_gamma   90.00
#
_symmetry.space_group_name_H-M   'P 1'
#
loop_
_entity.id
_entity.type
_entity.pdbx_description
1 polymer ?
#
loop_
_entity_poly.entity_id
_entity_poly.type
_entity_poly.pdbx_seq_one_letter_code
_entity_poly.pdbx_strand_id
1 'polypeptide(L)'
;MKKWFTLIGLCCLMTGMISATNQPLKRISPVQAAQMRLGVLNEGTTRMEGTVRPGDTKNIGRILSRSAVSSVTANSSAFRNAVSADSWLADGNYDISWYDETKDEFSLSSPAQLAGLSYLVRAGKNFQYCTVRLSADIDLSNYKWIPIGTRGVEFKGLFDGGGHTISGLHTDMEEFSGLFGAVASTDIRNVMLSSSCVVVGSVAGSIAGSMNESAIMNCRSDAAVQGYTAGGLVGNADNSSVLASIFNGRVSKLEAANAWEGSYTATAASPFEGEGTQSFEMTIEADDSSPERLTIDWRSSRYDFTYTLTGSIGGDGCLHISIGEQQLGYTMMLVRYTNDGIFASGEVVGSLSDDGNTITFSVSPSSYLMIAAVENDQLFGWL
;
A
#
# COMPACT_ATOMS: atom_id res chain seq x y z
N MET A 1 -12.92 71.81 -38.19
CA MET A 1 -11.58 72.41 -38.03
C MET A 1 -11.42 72.86 -36.58
N LYS A 2 -10.35 72.40 -35.91
CA LYS A 2 -9.64 73.05 -34.78
C LYS A 2 -10.44 73.45 -33.50
N LYS A 3 -9.98 72.84 -32.39
CA LYS A 3 -9.41 73.49 -31.18
C LYS A 3 -10.27 73.63 -29.90
N TRP A 4 -9.61 73.24 -28.79
CA TRP A 4 -9.48 73.89 -27.46
C TRP A 4 -10.43 73.41 -26.33
N PHE A 5 -9.88 72.74 -25.30
CA PHE A 5 -9.34 73.25 -24.02
C PHE A 5 -10.42 73.71 -23.05
N THR A 6 -10.58 73.02 -21.90
CA THR A 6 -10.59 73.68 -20.58
C THR A 6 -10.28 72.69 -19.46
N LEU A 7 -9.31 73.06 -18.64
CA LEU A 7 -8.96 72.53 -17.33
C LEU A 7 -9.29 73.65 -16.32
N ILE A 8 -9.98 73.35 -15.22
CA ILE A 8 -10.05 74.05 -13.91
C ILE A 8 -10.75 73.02 -13.00
N GLY A 9 -10.11 72.43 -11.98
CA GLY A 9 -9.90 72.99 -10.62
C GLY A 9 -11.14 72.70 -9.76
N LEU A 10 -11.15 72.22 -8.51
CA LEU A 10 -10.17 72.01 -7.46
C LEU A 10 -10.92 71.29 -6.30
N CYS A 11 -10.18 70.63 -5.39
CA CYS A 11 -10.48 70.38 -3.97
C CYS A 11 -11.34 69.17 -3.53
N CYS A 12 -10.60 68.18 -3.02
CA CYS A 12 -10.59 67.72 -1.62
C CYS A 12 -11.64 66.74 -1.05
N LEU A 13 -11.03 65.64 -0.55
CA LEU A 13 -11.28 64.91 0.71
C LEU A 13 -12.29 63.76 0.76
N MET A 14 -11.69 62.57 0.87
CA MET A 14 -12.03 61.42 1.73
C MET A 14 -13.51 61.06 1.96
N THR A 15 -13.89 59.85 1.58
CA THR A 15 -14.08 58.70 2.49
C THR A 15 -14.59 57.50 1.68
N GLY A 16 -14.16 56.30 2.06
CA GLY A 16 -14.47 55.07 1.33
C GLY A 16 -15.94 54.70 1.42
N MET A 17 -16.46 54.10 0.34
CA MET A 17 -17.60 53.19 0.39
C MET A 17 -17.41 52.11 -0.68
N ILE A 18 -17.52 50.87 -0.20
CA ILE A 18 -17.57 49.62 -0.94
C ILE A 18 -18.78 49.66 -1.90
N SER A 19 -18.56 49.31 -3.17
CA SER A 19 -19.65 49.02 -4.11
C SER A 19 -19.32 47.74 -4.85
N ALA A 20 -19.94 46.64 -4.41
CA ALA A 20 -19.99 45.39 -5.14
C ALA A 20 -20.60 45.64 -6.53
N THR A 21 -19.88 45.30 -7.59
CA THR A 21 -20.41 45.31 -8.95
C THR A 21 -20.68 43.87 -9.38
N ASN A 22 -21.96 43.51 -9.45
CA ASN A 22 -22.45 42.34 -10.17
C ASN A 22 -22.07 42.48 -11.64
N GLN A 23 -21.07 41.73 -12.12
CA GLN A 23 -20.89 41.43 -13.54
C GLN A 23 -20.60 39.93 -13.74
N PRO A 24 -21.08 39.32 -14.85
CA PRO A 24 -20.85 37.91 -15.13
C PRO A 24 -19.38 37.70 -15.55
N LEU A 25 -18.71 36.77 -14.87
CA LEU A 25 -17.27 36.49 -14.98
C LEU A 25 -16.89 35.96 -16.38
N LYS A 26 -15.78 36.43 -16.94
CA LYS A 26 -15.29 36.04 -18.28
C LYS A 26 -14.18 34.98 -18.18
N ARG A 27 -14.42 33.78 -18.72
CA ARG A 27 -13.47 32.64 -18.79
C ARG A 27 -12.24 32.90 -19.68
N ILE A 28 -11.08 32.39 -19.26
CA ILE A 28 -9.88 32.17 -20.11
C ILE A 28 -9.84 30.70 -20.58
N SER A 29 -9.37 30.46 -21.81
CA SER A 29 -9.40 29.12 -22.41
C SER A 29 -8.26 28.19 -21.93
N PRO A 30 -8.48 26.86 -21.86
CA PRO A 30 -7.47 25.87 -21.42
C PRO A 30 -6.17 25.89 -22.25
N VAL A 31 -6.24 26.36 -23.50
CA VAL A 31 -5.10 26.41 -24.43
C VAL A 31 -4.06 27.45 -23.98
N GLN A 32 -4.50 28.55 -23.38
CA GLN A 32 -3.60 29.59 -22.86
C GLN A 32 -2.87 29.16 -21.58
N ALA A 33 -3.45 28.24 -20.81
CA ALA A 33 -2.81 27.67 -19.61
C ALA A 33 -1.72 26.64 -19.95
N ALA A 34 -1.88 25.90 -21.05
CA ALA A 34 -0.93 24.86 -21.48
C ALA A 34 0.39 25.44 -22.04
N GLN A 35 0.36 26.64 -22.63
CA GLN A 35 1.55 27.26 -23.25
C GLN A 35 2.55 27.85 -22.24
N MET A 36 2.20 27.98 -20.96
CA MET A 36 3.11 28.49 -19.92
C MET A 36 4.00 27.41 -19.26
N ARG A 37 3.74 26.10 -19.47
CA ARG A 37 4.43 25.00 -18.76
C ARG A 37 5.59 24.32 -19.51
N LEU A 38 5.88 24.70 -20.75
CA LEU A 38 6.86 24.02 -21.62
C LEU A 38 8.24 24.70 -21.71
N GLY A 39 8.52 25.71 -20.87
CA GLY A 39 9.73 26.53 -20.97
C GLY A 39 10.97 26.06 -20.21
N VAL A 40 10.92 24.96 -19.46
CA VAL A 40 12.05 24.53 -18.61
C VAL A 40 12.18 23.02 -18.67
N LEU A 41 13.17 22.52 -19.41
CA LEU A 41 13.93 21.29 -19.15
C LEU A 41 14.94 21.12 -20.30
N ASN A 42 16.20 21.49 -20.05
CA ASN A 42 17.32 21.04 -20.87
C ASN A 42 18.52 20.75 -19.96
N GLU A 43 19.21 19.65 -20.29
CA GLU A 43 20.54 19.20 -19.88
C GLU A 43 20.72 18.27 -18.66
N GLY A 44 21.02 16.99 -18.96
CA GLY A 44 22.34 16.40 -18.66
C GLY A 44 22.44 15.45 -17.46
N THR A 45 22.49 14.12 -17.69
CA THR A 45 23.11 13.16 -16.76
C THR A 45 23.84 12.04 -17.50
N THR A 46 25.08 11.81 -17.06
CA THR A 46 26.09 10.87 -17.59
C THR A 46 25.98 9.48 -16.96
N ARG A 47 26.28 8.45 -17.75
CA ARG A 47 26.38 7.02 -17.37
C ARG A 47 27.72 6.69 -16.69
N MET A 48 27.72 5.75 -15.74
CA MET A 48 28.89 4.93 -15.38
C MET A 48 28.47 3.45 -15.23
N GLU A 49 29.24 2.56 -15.86
CA GLU A 49 29.15 1.09 -15.76
C GLU A 49 30.29 0.55 -14.87
N GLY A 50 30.06 -0.58 -14.19
CA GLY A 50 31.10 -1.35 -13.48
C GLY A 50 30.75 -2.83 -13.38
N THR A 51 31.70 -3.69 -13.78
CA THR A 51 31.60 -5.15 -13.91
C THR A 51 32.31 -5.86 -12.74
N VAL A 52 31.81 -7.01 -12.26
CA VAL A 52 32.49 -7.86 -11.26
C VAL A 52 32.57 -9.33 -11.75
N ARG A 53 33.73 -9.98 -11.52
CA ARG A 53 34.09 -11.34 -12.00
C ARG A 53 34.01 -12.40 -10.86
N PRO A 54 33.86 -13.72 -11.17
CA PRO A 54 33.68 -14.79 -10.19
C PRO A 54 34.98 -15.57 -9.86
N GLY A 55 35.07 -16.14 -8.66
CA GLY A 55 36.20 -16.97 -8.20
C GLY A 55 35.81 -18.14 -7.29
N ASP A 56 35.72 -19.32 -7.91
CA ASP A 56 36.00 -20.70 -7.49
C ASP A 56 35.79 -21.22 -6.05
N THR A 57 34.83 -22.14 -5.97
CA THR A 57 34.69 -23.28 -5.03
C THR A 57 35.86 -24.27 -5.08
N LYS A 58 36.30 -24.81 -3.92
CA LYS A 58 36.81 -26.20 -3.81
C LYS A 58 36.95 -26.72 -2.37
N ASN A 59 36.42 -27.93 -2.17
CA ASN A 59 36.76 -28.99 -1.19
C ASN A 59 35.68 -29.32 -0.15
N ILE A 60 34.86 -30.33 -0.44
CA ILE A 60 34.29 -31.20 0.59
C ILE A 60 34.52 -32.66 0.18
N GLY A 61 35.40 -33.31 0.93
CA GLY A 61 35.58 -34.76 0.91
C GLY A 61 34.57 -35.46 1.82
N ARG A 62 34.05 -36.57 1.30
CA ARG A 62 33.69 -37.84 1.96
C ARG A 62 33.93 -37.91 3.49
N ILE A 63 32.89 -38.28 4.25
CA ILE A 63 32.83 -39.36 5.29
C ILE A 63 31.82 -39.03 6.43
N LEU A 64 30.73 -39.81 6.41
CA LEU A 64 30.00 -40.50 7.50
C LEU A 64 29.27 -39.74 8.63
N SER A 65 27.99 -40.13 8.79
CA SER A 65 27.29 -40.59 10.00
C SER A 65 27.29 -39.76 11.30
N ARG A 66 26.12 -39.73 11.95
CA ARG A 66 25.84 -39.30 13.35
C ARG A 66 25.69 -37.80 13.68
N SER A 67 25.66 -36.88 12.71
CA SER A 67 25.38 -35.44 12.98
C SER A 67 23.92 -35.00 12.91
N ALA A 68 23.00 -35.81 12.36
CA ALA A 68 21.60 -35.38 12.19
C ALA A 68 20.86 -35.11 13.52
N VAL A 69 21.34 -35.63 14.65
CA VAL A 69 20.74 -35.38 15.96
C VAL A 69 21.30 -34.11 16.62
N SER A 70 22.50 -33.65 16.24
CA SER A 70 23.14 -32.47 16.83
C SER A 70 22.78 -31.15 16.12
N SER A 71 22.40 -31.19 14.85
CA SER A 71 21.89 -30.00 14.13
C SER A 71 20.42 -29.71 14.43
N VAL A 72 19.65 -30.72 14.85
CA VAL A 72 18.26 -30.56 15.31
C VAL A 72 18.21 -29.76 16.61
N THR A 73 19.15 -29.93 17.55
CA THR A 73 19.14 -29.24 18.84
C THR A 73 19.47 -27.75 18.76
N ALA A 74 20.38 -27.32 17.87
CA ALA A 74 20.73 -25.91 17.70
C ALA A 74 19.63 -25.10 16.98
N ASN A 75 18.96 -25.69 15.98
CA ASN A 75 17.77 -25.08 15.37
C ASN A 75 16.54 -25.15 16.28
N SER A 76 16.47 -26.12 17.22
CA SER A 76 15.31 -26.27 18.11
C SER A 76 15.16 -25.17 19.15
N SER A 77 16.24 -24.54 19.64
CA SER A 77 16.12 -23.49 20.66
C SER A 77 15.63 -22.17 20.05
N ALA A 78 16.14 -21.80 18.87
CA ALA A 78 15.65 -20.65 18.12
C ALA A 78 14.22 -20.87 17.59
N PHE A 79 13.91 -22.10 17.16
CA PHE A 79 12.56 -22.48 16.72
C PHE A 79 11.56 -22.50 17.88
N ARG A 80 11.89 -23.06 19.05
CA ARG A 80 11.02 -23.05 20.25
C ARG A 80 10.69 -21.64 20.71
N ASN A 81 11.61 -20.68 20.55
CA ASN A 81 11.38 -19.28 20.93
C ASN A 81 10.41 -18.54 19.99
N ALA A 82 10.16 -19.06 18.77
CA ALA A 82 9.26 -18.44 17.79
C ALA A 82 7.82 -19.00 17.83
N VAL A 83 7.57 -20.03 18.65
CA VAL A 83 6.27 -20.70 18.75
C VAL A 83 5.47 -20.11 19.92
N SER A 84 4.50 -19.25 19.62
CA SER A 84 3.51 -18.75 20.59
C SER A 84 2.27 -19.66 20.62
N ALA A 85 1.45 -19.55 21.68
CA ALA A 85 0.19 -20.32 21.79
C ALA A 85 -0.82 -20.00 20.65
N ASP A 86 -0.67 -18.84 20.00
CA ASP A 86 -1.55 -18.36 18.93
C ASP A 86 -1.00 -18.67 17.52
N SER A 87 -0.02 -19.57 17.41
CA SER A 87 0.62 -19.96 16.15
C SER A 87 0.15 -21.32 15.63
N TRP A 88 0.10 -21.48 14.31
CA TRP A 88 -0.09 -22.79 13.68
C TRP A 88 0.98 -23.82 14.05
N LEU A 89 2.16 -23.38 14.50
CA LEU A 89 3.23 -24.29 14.95
C LEU A 89 3.21 -24.58 16.45
N ALA A 90 2.21 -24.08 17.19
CA ALA A 90 2.01 -24.46 18.58
C ALA A 90 1.60 -25.94 18.70
N ASP A 91 2.03 -26.58 19.78
CA ASP A 91 1.71 -27.99 20.02
C ASP A 91 0.19 -28.20 20.05
N GLY A 92 -0.29 -29.09 19.17
CA GLY A 92 -1.71 -29.38 19.00
C GLY A 92 -2.40 -28.66 17.85
N ASN A 93 -1.77 -27.65 17.24
CA ASN A 93 -2.35 -26.88 16.12
C ASN A 93 -1.98 -27.44 14.74
N TYR A 94 -0.91 -28.23 14.64
CA TYR A 94 -0.46 -28.85 13.38
C TYR A 94 -0.59 -30.38 13.41
N ASP A 95 -0.68 -30.98 12.22
CA ASP A 95 -0.77 -32.42 12.00
C ASP A 95 0.34 -32.88 11.04
N ILE A 96 1.17 -33.81 11.49
CA ILE A 96 2.23 -34.47 10.68
C ILE A 96 1.97 -35.96 10.47
N SER A 97 0.80 -36.49 10.87
CA SER A 97 0.46 -37.92 10.75
C SER A 97 0.38 -38.41 9.30
N TRP A 98 0.23 -37.49 8.35
CA TRP A 98 0.24 -37.75 6.91
C TRP A 98 1.65 -37.99 6.35
N TYR A 99 2.70 -37.57 7.06
CA TYR A 99 4.08 -37.64 6.57
C TYR A 99 4.68 -39.03 6.79
N ASP A 100 5.31 -39.53 5.74
CA ASP A 100 6.04 -40.80 5.72
C ASP A 100 7.31 -40.58 4.88
N GLU A 101 8.47 -40.72 5.51
CA GLU A 101 9.75 -40.45 4.86
C GLU A 101 10.09 -41.41 3.71
N THR A 102 9.35 -42.50 3.57
CA THR A 102 9.50 -43.46 2.47
C THR A 102 8.72 -43.09 1.22
N LYS A 103 7.86 -42.05 1.29
CA LYS A 103 7.03 -41.58 0.18
C LYS A 103 7.58 -40.30 -0.42
N ASP A 104 7.21 -40.08 -1.67
CA ASP A 104 7.53 -38.90 -2.47
C ASP A 104 6.29 -38.09 -2.86
N GLU A 105 5.07 -38.59 -2.64
CA GLU A 105 3.83 -37.86 -2.88
C GLU A 105 2.97 -37.75 -1.62
N PHE A 106 2.48 -36.54 -1.36
CA PHE A 106 1.65 -36.22 -0.19
C PHE A 106 0.45 -35.39 -0.60
N SER A 107 -0.70 -35.66 0.03
CA SER A 107 -1.93 -34.89 -0.17
C SER A 107 -2.40 -34.30 1.15
N LEU A 108 -2.64 -32.98 1.16
CA LEU A 108 -3.09 -32.23 2.34
C LEU A 108 -4.51 -31.72 2.11
N SER A 109 -5.35 -31.91 3.12
CA SER A 109 -6.79 -31.61 3.05
C SER A 109 -7.29 -30.74 4.21
N SER A 110 -6.40 -30.35 5.12
CA SER A 110 -6.75 -29.56 6.29
C SER A 110 -5.68 -28.51 6.62
N PRO A 111 -6.04 -27.42 7.31
CA PRO A 111 -5.07 -26.39 7.68
C PRO A 111 -3.99 -26.90 8.63
N ALA A 112 -4.34 -27.80 9.56
CA ALA A 112 -3.37 -28.46 10.44
C ALA A 112 -2.34 -29.28 9.65
N GLN A 113 -2.73 -29.95 8.57
CA GLN A 113 -1.81 -30.70 7.70
C GLN A 113 -0.85 -29.78 6.95
N LEU A 114 -1.35 -28.65 6.43
CA LEU A 114 -0.51 -27.62 5.80
C LEU A 114 0.44 -26.96 6.80
N ALA A 115 -0.01 -26.68 8.03
CA ALA A 115 0.86 -26.25 9.12
C ALA A 115 1.92 -27.31 9.46
N GLY A 116 1.57 -28.60 9.39
CA GLY A 116 2.51 -29.71 9.56
C GLY A 116 3.62 -29.71 8.51
N LEU A 117 3.35 -29.30 7.28
CA LEU A 117 4.39 -29.11 6.26
C LEU A 117 5.37 -28.01 6.68
N SER A 118 4.86 -26.86 7.14
CA SER A 118 5.69 -25.76 7.64
C SER A 118 6.59 -26.23 8.80
N TYR A 119 6.01 -26.97 9.75
CA TYR A 119 6.75 -27.58 10.87
C TYR A 119 7.89 -28.48 10.37
N LEU A 120 7.60 -29.43 9.48
CA LEU A 120 8.57 -30.40 8.98
C LEU A 120 9.73 -29.73 8.24
N VAL A 121 9.42 -28.73 7.40
CA VAL A 121 10.46 -27.96 6.69
C VAL A 121 11.35 -27.24 7.68
N ARG A 122 10.79 -26.51 8.65
CA ARG A 122 11.58 -25.81 9.67
C ARG A 122 12.37 -26.77 10.58
N ALA A 123 11.91 -28.01 10.74
CA ALA A 123 12.64 -29.09 11.40
C ALA A 123 13.77 -29.71 10.54
N GLY A 124 13.96 -29.24 9.30
CA GLY A 124 15.06 -29.62 8.41
C GLY A 124 14.68 -30.63 7.32
N LYS A 125 13.40 -31.00 7.18
CA LYS A 125 12.93 -31.86 6.09
C LYS A 125 12.60 -31.00 4.88
N ASN A 126 13.51 -30.92 3.91
CA ASN A 126 13.38 -29.98 2.78
C ASN A 126 12.46 -30.45 1.63
N PHE A 127 11.95 -31.69 1.67
CA PHE A 127 11.07 -32.28 0.63
C PHE A 127 11.66 -32.31 -0.78
N GLN A 128 12.99 -32.31 -0.93
CA GLN A 128 13.61 -32.44 -2.24
C GLN A 128 13.11 -33.72 -2.95
N TYR A 129 12.74 -33.59 -4.23
CA TYR A 129 12.15 -34.65 -5.06
C TYR A 129 10.77 -35.16 -4.61
N CYS A 130 10.13 -34.50 -3.64
CA CYS A 130 8.77 -34.83 -3.24
C CYS A 130 7.76 -33.87 -3.89
N THR A 131 6.52 -34.33 -4.06
CA THR A 131 5.35 -33.54 -4.43
C THR A 131 4.39 -33.44 -3.26
N VAL A 132 3.99 -32.23 -2.90
CA VAL A 132 2.93 -31.98 -1.93
C VAL A 132 1.77 -31.30 -2.64
N ARG A 133 0.56 -31.87 -2.54
CA ARG A 133 -0.63 -31.37 -3.23
C ARG A 133 -1.77 -31.08 -2.26
N LEU A 134 -2.47 -29.96 -2.46
CA LEU A 134 -3.75 -29.74 -1.77
C LEU A 134 -4.88 -30.55 -2.42
N SER A 135 -5.77 -31.12 -1.60
CA SER A 135 -6.97 -31.84 -2.03
C SER A 135 -8.27 -31.26 -1.46
N ALA A 136 -8.18 -30.13 -0.76
CA ALA A 136 -9.31 -29.35 -0.29
C ALA A 136 -8.89 -27.88 -0.15
N ASP A 137 -9.89 -26.99 -0.09
CA ASP A 137 -9.68 -25.61 0.33
C ASP A 137 -9.21 -25.55 1.78
N ILE A 138 -8.35 -24.58 2.09
CA ILE A 138 -7.69 -24.47 3.39
C ILE A 138 -8.00 -23.10 4.00
N ASP A 139 -8.47 -23.10 5.24
CA ASP A 139 -8.66 -21.88 6.03
C ASP A 139 -7.66 -21.83 7.20
N LEU A 140 -6.75 -20.85 7.13
CA LEU A 140 -5.69 -20.63 8.10
C LEU A 140 -6.04 -19.55 9.13
N SER A 141 -7.28 -19.05 9.18
CA SER A 141 -7.66 -17.91 10.03
C SER A 141 -7.51 -18.14 11.54
N ASN A 142 -7.46 -19.40 11.97
CA ASN A 142 -7.49 -19.75 13.39
C ASN A 142 -6.23 -19.31 14.15
N TYR A 143 -5.08 -19.23 13.48
CA TYR A 143 -3.79 -18.97 14.12
C TYR A 143 -2.85 -18.21 13.20
N LYS A 144 -1.85 -17.54 13.80
CA LYS A 144 -0.75 -16.90 13.06
C LYS A 144 -0.04 -17.93 12.18
N TRP A 145 0.08 -17.63 10.90
CA TRP A 145 0.79 -18.45 9.94
C TRP A 145 2.29 -18.28 10.08
N ILE A 146 2.98 -19.42 10.07
CA ILE A 146 4.43 -19.47 10.01
C ILE A 146 4.82 -19.99 8.62
N PRO A 147 5.55 -19.19 7.81
CA PRO A 147 5.87 -19.55 6.44
C PRO A 147 6.59 -20.89 6.31
N ILE A 148 6.27 -21.62 5.23
CA ILE A 148 6.96 -22.87 4.91
C ILE A 148 8.39 -22.53 4.45
N GLY A 149 9.36 -22.99 5.24
CA GLY A 149 10.78 -22.73 5.00
C GLY A 149 11.22 -21.30 5.27
N THR A 150 12.53 -21.13 5.40
CA THR A 150 13.20 -19.83 5.54
C THR A 150 14.61 -19.95 4.98
N ARG A 151 15.37 -18.86 4.90
CA ARG A 151 16.75 -18.90 4.41
C ARG A 151 17.60 -19.83 5.28
N GLY A 152 18.33 -20.74 4.64
CA GLY A 152 19.10 -21.82 5.27
C GLY A 152 18.30 -23.09 5.58
N VAL A 153 16.96 -23.03 5.51
CA VAL A 153 16.05 -24.16 5.68
C VAL A 153 14.92 -24.06 4.65
N GLU A 154 15.30 -24.08 3.37
CA GLU A 154 14.37 -23.87 2.26
C GLU A 154 13.51 -25.10 2.00
N PHE A 155 12.29 -24.87 1.50
CA PHE A 155 11.49 -25.90 0.88
C PHE A 155 11.96 -26.15 -0.56
N LYS A 156 12.12 -27.43 -0.93
CA LYS A 156 12.68 -27.88 -2.22
C LYS A 156 11.79 -28.90 -2.94
N GLY A 157 10.58 -29.14 -2.45
CA GLY A 157 9.59 -30.02 -3.07
C GLY A 157 8.67 -29.28 -4.03
N LEU A 158 8.06 -30.00 -4.96
CA LEU A 158 7.01 -29.44 -5.81
C LEU A 158 5.75 -29.21 -4.96
N PHE A 159 5.27 -27.96 -4.87
CA PHE A 159 3.98 -27.68 -4.24
C PHE A 159 2.91 -27.42 -5.30
N ASP A 160 1.82 -28.18 -5.24
CA ASP A 160 0.70 -28.10 -6.17
C ASP A 160 -0.58 -27.76 -5.43
N GLY A 161 -1.08 -26.52 -5.57
CA GLY A 161 -2.32 -26.10 -4.92
C GLY A 161 -3.57 -26.82 -5.42
N GLY A 162 -3.48 -27.63 -6.48
CA GLY A 162 -4.56 -28.54 -6.88
C GLY A 162 -5.84 -27.87 -7.36
N GLY A 163 -5.84 -26.55 -7.59
CA GLY A 163 -7.03 -25.77 -7.89
C GLY A 163 -7.84 -25.34 -6.64
N HIS A 164 -7.30 -25.56 -5.45
CA HIS A 164 -7.90 -25.18 -4.18
C HIS A 164 -7.46 -23.80 -3.70
N THR A 165 -8.30 -23.19 -2.88
CA THR A 165 -8.07 -21.86 -2.31
C THR A 165 -7.53 -21.96 -0.89
N ILE A 166 -6.51 -21.16 -0.59
CA ILE A 166 -6.06 -20.90 0.78
C ILE A 166 -6.60 -19.52 1.21
N SER A 167 -7.19 -19.47 2.40
CA SER A 167 -7.80 -18.29 3.02
C SER A 167 -7.29 -18.09 4.44
N GLY A 168 -7.50 -16.89 5.00
CA GLY A 168 -7.17 -16.57 6.40
C GLY A 168 -5.67 -16.58 6.74
N LEU A 169 -4.77 -16.70 5.76
CA LEU A 169 -3.33 -16.70 6.01
C LEU A 169 -2.89 -15.33 6.53
N HIS A 170 -2.33 -15.28 7.73
CA HIS A 170 -1.77 -14.06 8.31
C HIS A 170 -0.35 -14.28 8.83
N THR A 171 0.64 -13.58 8.27
CA THR A 171 2.02 -13.53 8.81
C THR A 171 2.24 -12.21 9.54
N ASP A 172 3.16 -12.23 10.50
CA ASP A 172 3.50 -11.05 11.29
C ASP A 172 5.02 -11.00 11.50
N MET A 173 5.66 -10.19 10.65
CA MET A 173 7.06 -9.75 10.75
C MET A 173 8.14 -10.83 10.64
N GLU A 174 7.92 -11.89 9.86
CA GLU A 174 9.00 -12.84 9.55
C GLU A 174 10.00 -12.22 8.54
N GLU A 175 11.28 -12.60 8.64
CA GLU A 175 12.34 -12.09 7.75
C GLU A 175 12.00 -12.31 6.27
N PHE A 176 11.47 -13.50 5.94
CA PHE A 176 10.92 -13.83 4.64
C PHE A 176 9.49 -14.32 4.81
N SER A 177 8.53 -13.60 4.23
CA SER A 177 7.10 -13.82 4.49
C SER A 177 6.33 -14.13 3.22
N GLY A 178 5.38 -15.06 3.37
CA GLY A 178 4.48 -15.57 2.33
C GLY A 178 3.83 -16.87 2.80
N LEU A 179 3.13 -17.57 1.89
CA LEU A 179 2.83 -18.99 2.11
C LEU A 179 4.13 -19.77 2.37
N PHE A 180 5.15 -19.48 1.58
CA PHE A 180 6.52 -19.91 1.75
C PHE A 180 7.39 -18.74 2.21
N GLY A 181 8.29 -18.99 3.17
CA GLY A 181 9.29 -17.99 3.54
C GLY A 181 10.41 -18.01 2.51
N ALA A 182 11.00 -19.18 2.29
CA ALA A 182 12.00 -19.38 1.24
C ALA A 182 11.87 -20.73 0.55
N VAL A 183 12.03 -20.71 -0.77
CA VAL A 183 12.10 -21.91 -1.62
C VAL A 183 13.35 -21.92 -2.49
N ALA A 184 13.83 -23.11 -2.82
CA ALA A 184 15.01 -23.27 -3.66
C ALA A 184 14.93 -24.49 -4.58
N SER A 185 15.40 -24.33 -5.82
CA SER A 185 15.48 -25.39 -6.84
C SER A 185 14.16 -26.15 -7.01
N THR A 186 13.04 -25.43 -7.03
CA THR A 186 11.72 -26.06 -7.00
C THR A 186 10.62 -25.23 -7.67
N ASP A 187 9.46 -25.86 -7.84
CA ASP A 187 8.29 -25.25 -8.47
C ASP A 187 7.13 -25.16 -7.48
N ILE A 188 6.46 -24.02 -7.46
CA ILE A 188 5.17 -23.81 -6.80
C ILE A 188 4.15 -23.55 -7.90
N ARG A 189 3.05 -24.31 -7.90
CA ARG A 189 2.03 -24.17 -8.94
C ARG A 189 0.60 -24.29 -8.44
N ASN A 190 -0.34 -23.76 -9.23
CA ASN A 190 -1.78 -23.91 -9.03
C ASN A 190 -2.26 -23.44 -7.64
N VAL A 191 -1.57 -22.48 -7.02
CA VAL A 191 -1.92 -21.92 -5.72
C VAL A 191 -2.86 -20.74 -5.91
N MET A 192 -3.95 -20.71 -5.15
CA MET A 192 -4.86 -19.57 -5.08
C MET A 192 -4.92 -19.04 -3.64
N LEU A 193 -4.53 -17.78 -3.44
CA LEU A 193 -4.70 -17.08 -2.16
C LEU A 193 -5.86 -16.09 -2.28
N SER A 194 -6.83 -16.19 -1.36
CA SER A 194 -7.98 -15.27 -1.32
C SER A 194 -7.60 -13.89 -0.77
N SER A 195 -8.52 -12.92 -0.89
CA SER A 195 -8.37 -11.57 -0.35
C SER A 195 -8.37 -11.48 1.18
N SER A 196 -8.71 -12.56 1.87
CA SER A 196 -8.61 -12.63 3.34
C SER A 196 -7.19 -12.84 3.85
N CYS A 197 -6.23 -13.11 2.96
CA CYS A 197 -4.83 -13.33 3.32
C CYS A 197 -4.07 -12.01 3.47
N VAL A 198 -3.25 -11.91 4.52
CA VAL A 198 -2.42 -10.74 4.85
C VAL A 198 -0.99 -11.19 5.15
N VAL A 199 -0.03 -10.74 4.35
CA VAL A 199 1.39 -11.10 4.50
C VAL A 199 2.19 -9.89 4.92
N VAL A 200 2.72 -9.91 6.14
CA VAL A 200 3.61 -8.88 6.69
C VAL A 200 4.98 -9.49 7.00
N GLY A 201 6.06 -8.88 6.51
CA GLY A 201 7.44 -9.35 6.74
C GLY A 201 8.54 -8.40 6.27
N SER A 202 9.81 -8.71 6.55
CA SER A 202 10.92 -7.87 6.07
C SER A 202 11.06 -7.95 4.54
N VAL A 203 11.08 -9.17 4.00
CA VAL A 203 10.99 -9.46 2.56
C VAL A 203 9.71 -10.25 2.33
N ALA A 204 8.71 -9.61 1.71
CA ALA A 204 7.35 -10.14 1.65
C ALA A 204 6.90 -10.39 0.20
N GLY A 205 6.37 -11.58 -0.04
CA GLY A 205 5.60 -11.91 -1.24
C GLY A 205 4.49 -12.90 -0.91
N SER A 206 3.31 -12.73 -1.49
CA SER A 206 2.15 -13.50 -1.03
C SER A 206 2.36 -15.01 -1.12
N ILE A 207 3.00 -15.47 -2.21
CA ILE A 207 3.31 -16.89 -2.41
C ILE A 207 4.66 -17.21 -1.75
N ALA A 208 5.70 -16.43 -2.02
CA ALA A 208 7.03 -16.66 -1.47
C ALA A 208 7.72 -15.36 -1.05
N GLY A 209 8.32 -15.33 0.14
CA GLY A 209 9.21 -14.24 0.54
C GLY A 209 10.47 -14.20 -0.33
N SER A 210 11.13 -15.35 -0.48
CA SER A 210 12.34 -15.50 -1.30
C SER A 210 12.29 -16.75 -2.17
N MET A 211 12.81 -16.62 -3.40
CA MET A 211 12.96 -17.72 -4.35
C MET A 211 14.38 -17.75 -4.91
N ASN A 212 14.95 -18.94 -5.02
CA ASN A 212 16.23 -19.18 -5.68
C ASN A 212 16.12 -20.35 -6.67
N GLU A 213 16.51 -20.14 -7.94
CA GLU A 213 16.46 -21.18 -8.99
C GLU A 213 15.10 -21.91 -9.05
N SER A 214 14.02 -21.16 -8.88
CA SER A 214 12.67 -21.70 -8.67
C SER A 214 11.65 -21.08 -9.63
N ALA A 215 10.47 -21.69 -9.76
CA ALA A 215 9.37 -21.13 -10.54
C ALA A 215 8.06 -21.06 -9.76
N ILE A 216 7.30 -19.98 -9.99
CA ILE A 216 5.88 -19.89 -9.64
C ILE A 216 5.08 -19.96 -10.92
N MET A 217 4.14 -20.90 -11.02
CA MET A 217 3.40 -21.20 -12.24
C MET A 217 1.90 -21.32 -12.00
N ASN A 218 1.08 -20.62 -12.79
CA ASN A 218 -0.38 -20.72 -12.68
C ASN A 218 -0.91 -20.44 -11.27
N CYS A 219 -0.33 -19.43 -10.60
CA CYS A 219 -0.76 -19.03 -9.26
C CYS A 219 -1.56 -17.74 -9.32
N ARG A 220 -2.52 -17.60 -8.40
CA ARG A 220 -3.28 -16.36 -8.19
C ARG A 220 -3.19 -15.95 -6.74
N SER A 221 -3.06 -14.65 -6.51
CA SER A 221 -3.18 -14.10 -5.18
C SER A 221 -3.94 -12.79 -5.19
N ASP A 222 -4.97 -12.71 -4.34
CA ASP A 222 -5.73 -11.50 -4.05
C ASP A 222 -5.34 -10.93 -2.66
N ALA A 223 -4.25 -11.43 -2.05
CA ALA A 223 -3.79 -11.10 -0.69
C ALA A 223 -3.20 -9.68 -0.55
N ALA A 224 -3.28 -9.11 0.65
CA ALA A 224 -2.51 -7.92 1.01
C ALA A 224 -1.07 -8.30 1.39
N VAL A 225 -0.07 -7.56 0.89
CA VAL A 225 1.36 -7.79 1.14
C VAL A 225 2.01 -6.50 1.65
N GLN A 226 2.73 -6.60 2.76
CA GLN A 226 3.48 -5.49 3.36
C GLN A 226 4.89 -5.94 3.73
N GLY A 227 5.90 -5.17 3.34
CA GLY A 227 7.28 -5.44 3.75
C GLY A 227 8.28 -4.34 3.42
N TYR A 228 9.49 -4.41 3.97
CA TYR A 228 10.58 -3.47 3.63
C TYR A 228 10.98 -3.62 2.17
N THR A 229 11.04 -4.86 1.72
CA THR A 229 11.07 -5.28 0.33
C THR A 229 9.79 -6.08 0.08
N ALA A 230 8.92 -5.59 -0.80
CA ALA A 230 7.63 -6.24 -1.04
C ALA A 230 7.38 -6.41 -2.54
N GLY A 231 6.88 -7.59 -2.92
CA GLY A 231 6.35 -7.85 -4.25
C GLY A 231 5.07 -8.68 -4.16
N GLY A 232 4.16 -8.53 -5.12
CA GLY A 232 2.83 -9.13 -5.03
C GLY A 232 2.86 -10.65 -4.81
N LEU A 233 3.56 -11.38 -5.69
CA LEU A 233 3.71 -12.84 -5.57
C LEU A 233 5.00 -13.25 -4.87
N VAL A 234 6.09 -12.51 -5.12
CA VAL A 234 7.44 -12.82 -4.64
C VAL A 234 8.11 -11.57 -4.12
N GLY A 235 8.71 -11.63 -2.92
CA GLY A 235 9.47 -10.51 -2.36
C GLY A 235 10.85 -10.35 -2.99
N ASN A 236 11.62 -11.44 -3.06
CA ASN A 236 12.92 -11.50 -3.74
C ASN A 236 13.04 -12.76 -4.62
N ALA A 237 13.53 -12.58 -5.85
CA ALA A 237 13.62 -13.65 -6.85
C ALA A 237 15.02 -13.68 -7.49
N ASP A 238 15.80 -14.71 -7.15
CA ASP A 238 17.14 -14.95 -7.70
C ASP A 238 17.12 -16.11 -8.69
N ASN A 239 17.55 -15.90 -9.93
CA ASN A 239 17.55 -16.91 -11.01
C ASN A 239 16.20 -17.66 -11.13
N SER A 240 15.11 -16.95 -10.87
CA SER A 240 13.78 -17.52 -10.71
C SER A 240 12.81 -16.93 -11.73
N SER A 241 11.67 -17.59 -11.92
CA SER A 241 10.64 -17.14 -12.86
C SER A 241 9.24 -17.16 -12.26
N VAL A 242 8.40 -16.25 -12.74
CA VAL A 242 6.97 -16.21 -12.44
C VAL A 242 6.23 -16.26 -13.77
N LEU A 243 5.46 -17.33 -13.99
CA LEU A 243 4.80 -17.63 -15.26
C LEU A 243 3.30 -17.81 -15.07
N ALA A 244 2.52 -17.24 -16.00
CA ALA A 244 1.06 -17.41 -16.05
C ALA A 244 0.36 -17.17 -14.70
N SER A 245 0.90 -16.24 -13.91
CA SER A 245 0.44 -15.98 -12.54
C SER A 245 -0.06 -14.55 -12.40
N ILE A 246 -1.06 -14.36 -11.53
CA ILE A 246 -1.79 -13.10 -11.39
C ILE A 246 -1.75 -12.66 -9.93
N PHE A 247 -1.51 -11.37 -9.72
CA PHE A 247 -1.69 -10.73 -8.43
C PHE A 247 -2.70 -9.58 -8.58
N ASN A 248 -3.76 -9.59 -7.78
CA ASN A 248 -4.77 -8.51 -7.73
C ASN A 248 -4.94 -7.90 -6.33
N GLY A 249 -4.06 -8.26 -5.39
CA GLY A 249 -4.09 -7.71 -4.05
C GLY A 249 -3.39 -6.35 -3.94
N ARG A 250 -3.14 -5.91 -2.70
CA ARG A 250 -2.42 -4.67 -2.39
C ARG A 250 -0.97 -4.97 -2.00
N VAL A 251 -0.01 -4.18 -2.49
CA VAL A 251 1.38 -4.20 -2.00
C VAL A 251 1.69 -2.86 -1.32
N SER A 252 2.31 -2.90 -0.15
CA SER A 252 2.71 -1.71 0.60
C SER A 252 4.10 -1.88 1.24
N LYS A 253 4.78 -0.76 1.50
CA LYS A 253 6.07 -0.77 2.19
C LYS A 253 5.86 -0.75 3.71
N LEU A 254 6.53 -1.64 4.42
CA LEU A 254 6.66 -1.61 5.87
C LEU A 254 7.66 -0.50 6.23
N GLU A 255 7.34 0.40 7.16
CA GLU A 255 7.97 1.74 7.34
C GLU A 255 7.58 2.82 6.33
N ALA A 256 6.57 2.61 5.49
CA ALA A 256 5.67 3.74 5.29
C ALA A 256 4.92 3.91 6.62
N ALA A 257 5.52 4.61 7.60
CA ALA A 257 4.73 5.35 8.58
C ALA A 257 3.64 6.01 7.74
N ASN A 258 2.38 5.58 7.97
CA ASN A 258 1.24 5.72 7.08
C ASN A 258 1.54 6.79 6.04
N ALA A 259 1.86 6.46 4.77
CA ALA A 259 2.51 7.45 3.88
C ALA A 259 1.75 8.80 3.77
N TRP A 260 0.48 8.75 4.16
CA TRP A 260 -0.46 9.84 4.34
C TRP A 260 -0.27 10.70 5.59
N GLU A 261 0.52 10.33 6.59
CA GLU A 261 0.81 11.10 7.80
C GLU A 261 1.86 12.18 7.52
N GLY A 262 1.55 13.39 7.94
CA GLY A 262 2.44 14.53 7.77
C GLY A 262 1.70 15.84 7.55
N SER A 263 2.48 16.91 7.42
CA SER A 263 1.99 18.23 6.99
C SER A 263 2.32 18.44 5.51
N TYR A 264 1.29 18.79 4.74
CA TYR A 264 1.33 19.00 3.30
C TYR A 264 0.86 20.41 2.97
N THR A 265 1.55 21.09 2.07
CA THR A 265 1.06 22.37 1.55
C THR A 265 0.26 22.15 0.26
N ALA A 266 -1.06 22.32 0.33
CA ALA A 266 -1.91 22.32 -0.85
C ALA A 266 -1.99 23.74 -1.42
N THR A 267 -1.69 23.91 -2.71
CA THR A 267 -1.89 25.20 -3.40
C THR A 267 -2.81 25.02 -4.59
N ALA A 268 -3.83 25.87 -4.71
CA ALA A 268 -4.78 25.84 -5.80
C ALA A 268 -5.12 27.27 -6.26
N ALA A 269 -5.33 27.45 -7.56
CA ALA A 269 -5.86 28.71 -8.06
C ALA A 269 -7.30 28.88 -7.56
N SER A 270 -7.64 30.07 -7.03
CA SER A 270 -9.02 30.36 -6.67
C SER A 270 -9.91 30.33 -7.92
N PRO A 271 -11.10 29.70 -7.85
CA PRO A 271 -12.06 29.74 -8.95
C PRO A 271 -12.84 31.06 -9.03
N PHE A 272 -12.62 31.99 -8.09
CA PHE A 272 -13.34 33.26 -8.00
C PHE A 272 -12.50 34.43 -8.55
N GLU A 273 -13.10 35.31 -9.35
CA GLU A 273 -12.37 36.46 -9.91
C GLU A 273 -11.81 37.37 -8.82
N GLY A 274 -10.58 37.84 -9.03
CA GLY A 274 -9.88 38.73 -8.11
C GLY A 274 -9.11 38.02 -7.00
N GLU A 275 -9.30 36.72 -6.83
CA GLU A 275 -8.56 35.91 -5.86
C GLU A 275 -7.39 35.18 -6.55
N GLY A 276 -6.22 35.19 -5.91
CA GLY A 276 -4.99 34.57 -6.42
C GLY A 276 -4.91 33.07 -6.16
N THR A 277 -3.68 32.54 -6.12
CA THR A 277 -3.42 31.19 -5.61
C THR A 277 -3.69 31.15 -4.11
N GLN A 278 -4.56 30.24 -3.69
CA GLN A 278 -4.82 29.94 -2.29
C GLN A 278 -3.89 28.82 -1.84
N SER A 279 -3.34 28.96 -0.64
CA SER A 279 -2.49 27.95 -0.01
C SER A 279 -3.11 27.50 1.31
N PHE A 280 -3.19 26.19 1.50
CA PHE A 280 -3.64 25.54 2.73
C PHE A 280 -2.51 24.66 3.25
N GLU A 281 -2.39 24.64 4.57
CA GLU A 281 -1.66 23.57 5.23
C GLU A 281 -2.66 22.46 5.55
N MET A 282 -2.38 21.26 5.06
CA MET A 282 -3.14 20.06 5.37
C MET A 282 -2.30 19.20 6.29
N THR A 283 -2.79 18.90 7.48
CA THR A 283 -2.16 17.92 8.37
C THR A 283 -2.98 16.66 8.35
N ILE A 284 -2.33 15.51 8.20
CA ILE A 284 -2.96 14.20 8.27
C ILE A 284 -2.26 13.42 9.38
N GLU A 285 -3.06 12.86 10.29
CA GLU A 285 -2.57 12.11 11.45
C GLU A 285 -3.38 10.82 11.58
N ALA A 286 -2.76 9.75 12.07
CA ALA A 286 -3.50 8.58 12.51
C ALA A 286 -4.49 8.97 13.61
N ASP A 287 -5.71 8.47 13.49
CA ASP A 287 -6.69 8.55 14.57
C ASP A 287 -6.29 7.53 15.65
N ASP A 288 -6.05 8.01 16.87
CA ASP A 288 -5.73 7.17 18.03
C ASP A 288 -6.79 6.08 18.31
N SER A 289 -7.99 6.21 17.75
CA SER A 289 -9.09 5.25 17.88
C SER A 289 -9.09 4.11 16.85
N SER A 290 -8.34 4.22 15.73
CA SER A 290 -8.26 3.16 14.70
C SER A 290 -7.11 3.37 13.69
N PRO A 291 -6.34 2.33 13.33
CA PRO A 291 -5.27 2.42 12.34
C PRO A 291 -5.75 2.68 10.90
N GLU A 292 -7.06 2.53 10.63
CA GLU A 292 -7.65 2.75 9.31
C GLU A 292 -8.33 4.12 9.16
N ARG A 293 -8.46 4.87 10.27
CA ARG A 293 -9.01 6.22 10.29
C ARG A 293 -7.89 7.25 10.39
N LEU A 294 -8.02 8.31 9.61
CA LEU A 294 -7.11 9.44 9.61
C LEU A 294 -7.88 10.70 10.00
N THR A 295 -7.29 11.51 10.87
CA THR A 295 -7.73 12.87 11.14
C THR A 295 -7.05 13.79 10.13
N ILE A 296 -7.84 14.65 9.47
CA ILE A 296 -7.37 15.54 8.41
C ILE A 296 -7.75 16.96 8.77
N ASP A 297 -6.74 17.79 9.02
CA ASP A 297 -6.87 19.21 9.33
C ASP A 297 -6.55 20.06 8.13
N TRP A 298 -7.42 21.00 7.80
CA TRP A 298 -7.19 22.03 6.78
C TRP A 298 -7.06 23.38 7.46
N ARG A 299 -5.85 23.94 7.46
CA ARG A 299 -5.57 25.27 8.02
C ARG A 299 -5.43 26.30 6.90
N SER A 300 -6.21 27.37 7.01
CA SER A 300 -6.08 28.51 6.11
C SER A 300 -4.84 29.32 6.46
N SER A 301 -4.03 29.66 5.45
CA SER A 301 -2.90 30.57 5.61
C SER A 301 -3.32 32.05 5.71
N ARG A 302 -4.55 32.36 5.30
CA ARG A 302 -5.10 33.73 5.26
C ARG A 302 -6.00 34.04 6.44
N TYR A 303 -6.70 33.04 6.94
CA TYR A 303 -7.64 33.14 8.03
C TYR A 303 -7.22 32.17 9.14
N ASP A 304 -7.15 32.63 10.38
CA ASP A 304 -6.66 31.79 11.49
C ASP A 304 -7.76 30.81 11.97
N PHE A 305 -8.09 29.84 11.13
CA PHE A 305 -9.01 28.75 11.45
C PHE A 305 -8.52 27.42 10.85
N THR A 306 -8.93 26.33 11.50
CA THR A 306 -8.67 24.95 11.09
C THR A 306 -10.01 24.23 10.92
N TYR A 307 -10.17 23.48 9.82
CA TYR A 307 -11.31 22.60 9.59
C TYR A 307 -10.85 21.14 9.66
N THR A 308 -11.42 20.38 10.59
CA THR A 308 -11.03 18.99 10.86
C THR A 308 -12.11 18.01 10.38
N LEU A 309 -11.70 16.96 9.69
CA LEU A 309 -12.58 15.90 9.22
C LEU A 309 -11.88 14.54 9.34
N THR A 310 -12.62 13.45 9.17
CA THR A 310 -12.03 12.11 9.13
C THR A 310 -12.01 11.53 7.72
N GLY A 311 -10.93 10.85 7.37
CA GLY A 311 -10.79 10.04 6.17
C GLY A 311 -10.35 8.61 6.49
N SER A 312 -10.26 7.78 5.46
CA SER A 312 -9.77 6.40 5.57
C SER A 312 -8.91 6.03 4.37
N ILE A 313 -7.97 5.09 4.55
CA ILE A 313 -7.23 4.54 3.43
C ILE A 313 -7.99 3.36 2.84
N GLY A 314 -8.39 3.48 1.57
CA GLY A 314 -9.10 2.44 0.85
C GLY A 314 -8.21 1.24 0.53
N GLY A 315 -8.84 0.12 0.12
CA GLY A 315 -8.12 -1.05 -0.38
C GLY A 315 -7.29 -0.79 -1.65
N ASP A 316 -7.60 0.30 -2.35
CA ASP A 316 -6.84 0.83 -3.50
C ASP A 316 -5.58 1.63 -3.10
N GLY A 317 -5.38 1.87 -1.80
CA GLY A 317 -4.26 2.65 -1.26
C GLY A 317 -4.44 4.17 -1.38
N CYS A 318 -5.61 4.64 -1.84
CA CYS A 318 -5.95 6.05 -1.89
C CYS A 318 -6.51 6.56 -0.56
N LEU A 319 -6.46 7.88 -0.37
CA LEU A 319 -7.11 8.54 0.75
C LEU A 319 -8.55 8.86 0.37
N HIS A 320 -9.50 8.25 1.08
CA HIS A 320 -10.93 8.48 0.92
C HIS A 320 -11.41 9.46 1.98
N ILE A 321 -12.00 10.57 1.52
CA ILE A 321 -12.48 11.66 2.37
C ILE A 321 -13.99 11.81 2.18
N SER A 322 -14.75 11.60 3.25
CA SER A 322 -16.17 11.95 3.28
C SER A 322 -16.33 13.46 3.25
N ILE A 323 -17.15 13.97 2.33
CA ILE A 323 -17.49 15.39 2.23
C ILE A 323 -18.96 15.63 2.58
N GLY A 324 -19.26 16.85 3.03
CA GLY A 324 -20.62 17.24 3.42
C GLY A 324 -20.97 17.04 4.89
N GLU A 325 -20.02 16.57 5.71
CA GLU A 325 -20.22 16.48 7.16
C GLU A 325 -20.14 17.87 7.81
N GLN A 326 -21.08 18.18 8.72
CA GLN A 326 -21.08 19.41 9.50
C GLN A 326 -20.32 19.20 10.82
N GLN A 327 -19.43 20.14 11.16
CA GLN A 327 -18.86 20.20 12.50
C GLN A 327 -19.83 20.84 13.51
N LEU A 328 -19.80 20.34 14.76
CA LEU A 328 -20.55 20.90 15.87
C LEU A 328 -20.02 22.30 16.23
N GLY A 329 -20.85 23.33 16.06
CA GLY A 329 -20.60 24.68 16.57
C GLY A 329 -20.30 25.74 15.50
N TYR A 330 -19.89 25.34 14.29
CA TYR A 330 -19.78 26.21 13.12
C TYR A 330 -20.29 25.47 11.89
N THR A 331 -21.08 26.15 11.05
CA THR A 331 -21.65 25.57 9.83
C THR A 331 -20.65 25.51 8.67
N MET A 332 -19.43 25.07 8.96
CA MET A 332 -18.37 24.87 7.99
C MET A 332 -18.44 23.43 7.46
N MET A 333 -18.27 23.25 6.16
CA MET A 333 -18.28 21.93 5.52
C MET A 333 -17.32 21.90 4.33
N LEU A 334 -16.55 20.82 4.21
CA LEU A 334 -15.86 20.50 2.96
C LEU A 334 -16.91 20.01 1.96
N VAL A 335 -17.06 20.71 0.85
CA VAL A 335 -18.09 20.43 -0.16
C VAL A 335 -17.50 20.39 -1.56
N ARG A 336 -18.23 19.73 -2.45
CA ARG A 336 -17.98 19.79 -3.88
C ARG A 336 -18.92 20.81 -4.51
N TYR A 337 -18.34 21.88 -5.06
CA TYR A 337 -19.08 22.89 -5.81
C TYR A 337 -19.09 22.57 -7.30
N THR A 338 -20.24 22.74 -7.96
CA THR A 338 -20.39 22.55 -9.40
C THR A 338 -21.11 23.75 -10.03
N ASN A 339 -21.19 23.80 -11.36
CA ASN A 339 -21.97 24.83 -12.06
C ASN A 339 -23.46 24.84 -11.68
N ASP A 340 -24.00 23.71 -11.20
CA ASP A 340 -25.41 23.55 -10.85
C ASP A 340 -25.67 23.83 -9.35
N GLY A 341 -24.63 24.18 -8.58
CA GLY A 341 -24.72 24.51 -7.15
C GLY A 341 -23.78 23.69 -6.25
N ILE A 342 -23.96 23.86 -4.93
CA ILE A 342 -23.25 23.10 -3.89
C ILE A 342 -23.91 21.72 -3.77
N PHE A 343 -23.13 20.66 -3.90
CA PHE A 343 -23.56 19.32 -3.54
C PHE A 343 -23.02 18.97 -2.14
N ALA A 344 -23.95 18.64 -1.23
CA ALA A 344 -23.70 18.54 0.21
C ALA A 344 -23.32 17.14 0.70
N SER A 345 -23.02 16.18 -0.16
CA SER A 345 -22.61 14.83 0.27
C SER A 345 -21.86 14.08 -0.81
N GLY A 346 -20.87 13.28 -0.41
CA GLY A 346 -20.15 12.39 -1.31
C GLY A 346 -18.78 12.02 -0.76
N GLU A 347 -17.91 11.59 -1.67
CA GLU A 347 -16.54 11.19 -1.36
C GLU A 347 -15.57 11.90 -2.32
N VAL A 348 -14.40 12.26 -1.79
CA VAL A 348 -13.24 12.73 -2.56
C VAL A 348 -12.10 11.75 -2.34
N VAL A 349 -11.48 11.33 -3.44
CA VAL A 349 -10.36 10.38 -3.42
C VAL A 349 -9.06 11.13 -3.76
N GLY A 350 -8.06 10.99 -2.90
CA GLY A 350 -6.72 11.53 -3.06
C GLY A 350 -5.69 10.44 -3.36
N SER A 351 -4.69 10.76 -4.17
CA SER A 351 -3.49 9.94 -4.36
C SER A 351 -2.24 10.69 -3.87
N LEU A 352 -1.38 10.00 -3.14
CA LEU A 352 -0.07 10.51 -2.72
C LEU A 352 0.98 10.25 -3.80
N SER A 353 1.88 11.19 -4.03
CA SER A 353 3.02 11.01 -4.93
C SER A 353 4.04 10.01 -4.39
N ASP A 354 4.80 9.39 -5.29
CA ASP A 354 5.83 8.39 -4.93
C ASP A 354 6.90 8.91 -3.97
N ASP A 355 7.15 10.23 -3.98
CA ASP A 355 8.09 10.90 -3.07
C ASP A 355 7.49 11.28 -1.72
N GLY A 356 6.20 11.02 -1.51
CA GLY A 356 5.48 11.31 -0.27
C GLY A 356 5.23 12.80 0.01
N ASN A 357 5.49 13.70 -0.94
CA ASN A 357 5.43 15.15 -0.70
C ASN A 357 4.20 15.84 -1.29
N THR A 358 3.46 15.20 -2.19
CA THR A 358 2.34 15.80 -2.91
C THR A 358 1.10 14.93 -2.82
N ILE A 359 -0.03 15.56 -2.47
CA ILE A 359 -1.34 14.92 -2.54
C ILE A 359 -2.09 15.49 -3.75
N THR A 360 -2.64 14.62 -4.58
CA THR A 360 -3.47 14.99 -5.73
C THR A 360 -4.91 14.54 -5.50
N PHE A 361 -5.84 15.49 -5.51
CA PHE A 361 -7.28 15.22 -5.49
C PHE A 361 -7.85 15.40 -6.89
N SER A 362 -8.55 14.38 -7.38
CA SER A 362 -9.21 14.46 -8.69
C SER A 362 -10.70 14.73 -8.50
N VAL A 363 -11.14 15.92 -8.91
CA VAL A 363 -12.56 16.27 -9.04
C VAL A 363 -12.93 16.36 -10.53
N SER A 364 -14.20 16.19 -10.88
CA SER A 364 -14.61 16.28 -12.29
C SER A 364 -14.27 17.67 -12.87
N PRO A 365 -14.02 17.82 -14.19
CA PRO A 365 -13.55 19.07 -14.81
C PRO A 365 -14.42 20.33 -14.57
N SER A 366 -15.66 20.15 -14.13
CA SER A 366 -16.64 21.19 -13.81
C SER A 366 -16.93 21.29 -12.31
N SER A 367 -16.05 20.77 -11.46
CA SER A 367 -16.18 20.79 -10.01
C SER A 367 -14.97 21.40 -9.32
N TYR A 368 -15.22 21.98 -8.15
CA TYR A 368 -14.21 22.49 -7.25
C TYR A 368 -14.42 21.86 -5.87
N LEU A 369 -13.32 21.63 -5.15
CA LEU A 369 -13.34 21.33 -3.74
C LEU A 369 -13.26 22.66 -2.98
N MET A 370 -14.13 22.85 -1.99
CA MET A 370 -14.26 24.13 -1.28
C MET A 370 -14.61 23.87 0.18
N ILE A 371 -14.08 24.68 1.09
CA ILE A 371 -14.55 24.71 2.47
C ILE A 371 -15.58 25.84 2.57
N ALA A 372 -16.85 25.48 2.75
CA ALA A 372 -17.99 26.39 2.69
C ALA A 372 -18.52 26.71 4.10
N ALA A 373 -18.85 27.97 4.34
CA ALA A 373 -19.65 28.42 5.47
C ALA A 373 -21.12 28.50 5.04
N VAL A 374 -21.97 27.65 5.64
CA VAL A 374 -23.35 27.45 5.21
C VAL A 374 -24.34 27.69 6.35
N GLU A 375 -24.96 28.86 6.46
CA GLU A 375 -25.94 29.14 7.50
C GLU A 375 -27.36 29.02 6.92
N ASN A 376 -28.24 28.23 7.55
CA ASN A 376 -29.61 28.00 7.07
C ASN A 376 -29.67 27.56 5.58
N ASP A 377 -28.81 26.62 5.18
CA ASP A 377 -28.65 26.14 3.80
C ASP A 377 -28.23 27.21 2.78
N GLN A 378 -27.74 28.36 3.25
CA GLN A 378 -27.23 29.45 2.40
C GLN A 378 -25.71 29.58 2.56
N LEU A 379 -24.99 29.60 1.45
CA LEU A 379 -23.57 29.92 1.42
C LEU A 379 -23.37 31.40 1.78
N PHE A 380 -22.65 31.68 2.86
CA PHE A 380 -22.30 33.05 3.26
C PHE A 380 -20.79 33.31 3.31
N GLY A 381 -19.98 32.26 3.15
CA GLY A 381 -18.53 32.36 3.07
C GLY A 381 -17.94 31.09 2.46
N TRP A 382 -16.73 31.20 1.92
CA TRP A 382 -16.02 30.07 1.33
C TRP A 382 -14.51 30.28 1.35
N LEU A 383 -13.80 29.18 1.16
CA LEU A 383 -12.35 29.11 1.06
C LEU A 383 -11.93 28.13 -0.03
#